data_AF-A0A2W4SXG6-F1
#
_entry.id   AF-A0A2W4SXG6-F1
#
_cell.length_a   1.000
_cell.length_b   1.000
_cell.length_c   1.000
_cell.angle_alpha   90.00
_cell.angle_beta   90.00
_cell.angle_gamma   90.00
#
_symmetry.space_group_name_H-M   'P 1'
#
loop_
_entity.id
_entity.type
_entity.pdbx_description
1 polymer ?
#
loop_
_entity_poly.entity_id
_entity_poly.type
_entity_poly.pdbx_seq_one_letter_code
_entity_poly.pdbx_strand_id
1 'polypeptide(L)'
;MVQHRADASRGGAFQPLIDLRKGNMAEDPLVRRRRQFPKLKGWQRNRNGNWQIEIRQFRVTMFENALGWGAVISHPNRPEGSFTPGRCGNFAEAQGAAFELLVSLEKRLVDA
;
A
#
# COMPACT_ATOMS: atom_id res chain seq x y z
N MET A 1 13.02 7.57 -77.14
CA MET A 1 12.19 8.37 -76.22
C MET A 1 11.05 7.49 -75.73
N VAL A 2 11.29 6.66 -74.70
CA VAL A 2 10.21 6.02 -73.91
C VAL A 2 10.78 5.79 -72.51
N GLN A 3 10.09 6.35 -71.51
CA GLN A 3 10.45 6.35 -70.10
C GLN A 3 10.25 4.95 -69.49
N HIS A 4 11.30 4.36 -68.91
CA HIS A 4 11.13 3.25 -67.97
C HIS A 4 10.89 3.83 -66.57
N ARG A 5 9.63 3.71 -66.11
CA ARG A 5 9.23 4.00 -64.73
C ARG A 5 9.80 2.91 -63.83
N ALA A 6 10.61 3.33 -62.86
CA ALA A 6 11.14 2.46 -61.82
C ALA A 6 10.03 2.06 -60.85
N ASP A 7 10.07 0.77 -60.52
CA ASP A 7 9.16 0.02 -59.67
C ASP A 7 9.30 0.41 -58.18
N ALA A 8 8.29 0.03 -57.42
CA ALA A 8 8.02 0.46 -56.07
C ALA A 8 8.95 -0.22 -55.05
N SER A 9 9.65 0.59 -54.26
CA SER A 9 10.17 0.17 -52.95
C SER A 9 9.58 1.09 -51.90
N ARG A 10 8.32 0.81 -51.51
CA ARG A 10 7.72 1.33 -50.29
C ARG A 10 8.45 0.68 -49.11
N GLY A 11 9.53 1.32 -48.66
CA GLY A 11 10.04 1.13 -47.31
C GLY A 11 8.94 1.55 -46.33
N GLY A 12 8.19 0.57 -45.83
CA GLY A 12 7.27 0.75 -44.72
C GLY A 12 8.07 1.14 -43.49
N ALA A 13 8.23 2.44 -43.27
CA ALA A 13 8.63 2.97 -41.99
C ALA A 13 7.59 2.49 -40.98
N PHE A 14 7.92 1.46 -40.21
CA PHE A 14 7.31 1.20 -38.93
C PHE A 14 7.54 2.46 -38.09
N GLN A 15 6.59 3.39 -38.10
CA GLN A 15 6.40 4.24 -36.94
C GLN A 15 6.05 3.29 -35.80
N PRO A 16 6.86 3.18 -34.72
CA PRO A 16 6.29 2.73 -33.48
C PRO A 16 5.22 3.76 -33.13
N LEU A 17 3.96 3.35 -33.23
CA LEU A 17 2.85 4.03 -32.59
C LEU A 17 3.09 3.91 -31.08
N ILE A 18 3.99 4.74 -30.57
CA ILE A 18 3.99 5.13 -29.17
C ILE A 18 2.75 6.02 -29.06
N ASP A 19 1.59 5.38 -28.96
CA ASP A 19 0.40 6.01 -28.43
C ASP A 19 0.75 6.32 -26.98
N LEU A 20 1.38 7.48 -26.81
CA LEU A 20 1.65 8.16 -25.56
C LEU A 20 0.29 8.64 -25.02
N ARG A 21 -0.68 7.72 -24.89
CA ARG A 21 -1.74 7.88 -23.91
C ARG A 21 -1.02 7.84 -22.60
N LYS A 22 -0.74 9.05 -22.13
CA LYS A 22 -0.58 9.50 -20.76
C LYS A 22 -1.71 8.88 -19.94
N GLY A 23 -1.61 7.58 -19.74
CA GLY A 23 -2.45 6.83 -18.83
C GLY A 23 -2.13 7.43 -17.49
N ASN A 24 -3.11 8.11 -16.92
CA ASN A 24 -3.18 8.28 -15.48
C ASN A 24 -2.97 6.89 -14.89
N MET A 25 -1.73 6.50 -14.60
CA MET A 25 -1.43 5.37 -13.73
C MET A 25 -1.96 5.82 -12.38
N ALA A 26 -3.26 5.63 -12.17
CA ALA A 26 -3.87 5.79 -10.88
C ALA A 26 -3.04 4.90 -9.96
N GLU A 27 -2.31 5.53 -9.03
CA GLU A 27 -1.51 4.84 -8.04
C GLU A 27 -2.38 3.74 -7.42
N ASP A 28 -1.82 2.52 -7.31
CA ASP A 28 -2.52 1.41 -6.68
C ASP A 28 -3.13 1.90 -5.35
N PRO A 29 -4.46 1.77 -5.15
CA PRO A 29 -5.13 2.23 -3.95
C PRO A 29 -4.47 1.72 -2.66
N LEU A 30 -3.88 0.52 -2.67
CA LEU A 30 -3.14 -0.03 -1.53
C LEU A 30 -1.81 0.70 -1.29
N VAL A 31 -1.07 1.01 -2.35
CA VAL A 31 0.20 1.77 -2.25
C VAL A 31 -0.08 3.18 -1.71
N ARG A 32 -1.14 3.82 -2.20
CA ARG A 32 -1.59 5.11 -1.68
C ARG A 32 -1.99 5.03 -0.21
N ARG A 33 -2.80 4.03 0.18
CA ARG A 33 -3.21 3.81 1.59
C ARG A 33 -2.00 3.57 2.49
N ARG A 34 -1.03 2.76 2.05
CA ARG A 34 0.21 2.48 2.79
C ARG A 34 1.01 3.75 3.07
N ARG A 35 1.12 4.65 2.09
CA ARG A 35 1.83 5.94 2.25
C ARG A 35 1.08 6.92 3.16
N GLN A 36 -0.25 6.85 3.18
CA GLN A 36 -1.08 7.73 4.00
C GLN A 36 -1.23 7.24 5.43
N PHE A 37 -1.14 5.93 5.68
CA PHE A 37 -1.36 5.32 6.99
C PHE A 37 -0.49 5.90 8.12
N PRO A 38 0.83 6.10 7.94
CA PRO A 38 1.66 6.80 8.93
C PRO A 38 1.27 8.26 9.19
N LYS A 39 0.63 8.91 8.21
CA LYS A 39 0.32 10.34 8.18
C LYS A 39 -1.11 10.65 8.65
N LEU A 40 -1.85 9.64 9.11
CA LEU A 40 -3.22 9.82 9.55
C LEU A 40 -3.27 10.70 10.80
N LYS A 41 -4.10 11.75 10.78
CA LYS A 41 -4.27 12.65 11.93
C LYS A 41 -4.90 11.98 13.15
N GLY A 42 -5.44 10.77 13.01
CA GLY A 42 -6.06 9.99 14.09
C GLY A 42 -5.06 9.29 15.01
N TRP A 43 -3.76 9.35 14.73
CA TRP A 43 -2.73 8.84 15.63
C TRP A 43 -2.70 9.68 16.91
N GLN A 44 -2.93 9.04 18.03
CA GLN A 44 -2.94 9.65 19.36
C GLN A 44 -2.21 8.76 20.36
N ARG A 45 -1.69 9.34 21.43
CA ARG A 45 -1.11 8.56 22.53
C ARG A 45 -2.21 8.16 23.51
N ASN A 46 -2.22 6.90 23.93
CA ASN A 46 -3.10 6.45 24.98
C ASN A 46 -2.51 6.75 26.38
N ARG A 47 -3.26 6.40 27.44
CA ARG A 47 -2.85 6.63 28.83
C ARG A 47 -1.53 5.94 29.20
N ASN A 48 -1.18 4.86 28.49
CA ASN A 48 0.05 4.10 28.70
C ASN A 48 1.21 4.64 27.83
N GLY A 49 1.00 5.73 27.09
CA GLY A 49 2.01 6.33 26.21
C GLY A 49 2.16 5.67 24.84
N ASN A 50 1.40 4.61 24.55
CA ASN A 50 1.44 3.90 23.27
C ASN A 50 0.70 4.70 22.19
N TRP A 51 1.24 4.69 20.97
CA TRP A 51 0.56 5.29 19.82
C TRP A 51 -0.60 4.41 19.40
N GLN A 52 -1.79 4.97 19.25
CA GLN A 52 -2.96 4.26 18.80
C GLN A 52 -3.71 5.05 17.74
N ILE A 53 -4.40 4.32 16.86
CA ILE A 53 -5.36 4.89 15.93
C ILE A 53 -6.54 3.93 15.79
N GLU A 54 -7.73 4.50 15.65
CA GLU A 54 -8.92 3.76 15.29
C GLU A 54 -9.25 4.05 13.83
N ILE A 55 -9.33 3.00 13.02
CA ILE A 55 -9.63 3.08 11.59
C ILE A 55 -10.77 2.13 11.31
N ARG A 56 -11.92 2.69 10.92
CA ARG A 56 -13.17 1.96 10.72
C ARG A 56 -13.61 1.28 12.01
N GLN A 57 -13.31 -0.01 12.17
CA GLN A 57 -13.62 -0.83 13.35
C GLN A 57 -12.37 -1.47 13.95
N PHE A 58 -11.19 -1.20 13.37
CA PHE A 58 -9.93 -1.70 13.89
C PHE A 58 -9.29 -0.67 14.79
N ARG A 59 -8.83 -1.12 15.95
CA ARG A 59 -7.92 -0.36 16.81
C ARG A 59 -6.51 -0.89 16.58
N VAL A 60 -5.65 -0.04 16.04
CA VAL A 60 -4.23 -0.32 15.90
C VAL A 60 -3.51 0.36 17.06
N THR A 61 -2.72 -0.39 17.81
CA THR A 61 -1.89 0.12 18.90
C THR A 61 -0.45 -0.28 18.65
N MET A 62 0.40 0.72 18.44
CA MET A 62 1.84 0.60 18.33
C MET A 62 2.46 0.69 19.73
N PHE A 63 3.38 -0.20 20.03
CA PHE A 63 4.10 -0.21 21.28
C PHE A 63 5.59 -0.47 21.03
N GLU A 64 6.41 0.05 21.92
CA GLU A 64 7.83 -0.22 21.97
C GLU A 64 8.11 -1.17 23.14
N ASN A 65 8.94 -2.17 22.91
CA ASN A 65 9.42 -3.08 23.94
C ASN A 65 10.96 -3.17 23.88
N ALA A 66 11.55 -3.92 24.81
CA ALA A 66 13.01 -4.10 24.90
C ALA A 66 13.67 -4.67 23.64
N LEU A 67 12.87 -5.16 22.69
CA LEU A 67 13.31 -5.89 21.52
C LEU A 67 12.93 -5.16 20.22
N GLY A 68 12.33 -3.97 20.32
CA GLY A 68 11.97 -3.10 19.20
C GLY A 68 10.50 -2.67 19.21
N TRP A 69 10.06 -2.19 18.05
CA TRP A 69 8.69 -1.73 17.82
C TRP A 69 7.80 -2.86 17.32
N GLY A 70 6.55 -2.86 17.75
CA GLY A 70 5.50 -3.75 17.28
C GLY A 70 4.15 -3.09 17.27
N ALA A 71 3.15 -3.79 16.72
CA ALA A 71 1.77 -3.34 16.77
C ALA A 71 0.82 -4.49 17.10
N VAL A 72 -0.27 -4.14 17.75
CA VAL A 72 -1.43 -5.01 17.95
C VAL A 72 -2.64 -4.37 17.28
N ILE A 73 -3.42 -5.19 16.58
CA ILE A 73 -4.64 -4.78 15.90
C ILE A 73 -5.79 -5.57 16.51
N SER A 74 -6.73 -4.87 17.14
CA SER A 74 -7.95 -5.46 17.69
C SER A 74 -9.17 -5.00 16.91
N HIS A 75 -10.22 -5.83 16.94
CA HIS A 75 -11.50 -5.57 16.30
C HIS A 75 -12.61 -5.96 17.27
N PRO A 76 -13.72 -5.22 17.40
CA PRO A 76 -14.78 -5.54 18.36
C PRO A 76 -15.37 -6.95 18.18
N ASN A 77 -15.46 -7.41 16.93
CA ASN A 77 -15.95 -8.77 16.61
C ASN A 77 -14.88 -9.86 16.74
N ARG A 78 -13.64 -9.53 17.12
CA ARG A 78 -12.56 -10.51 17.37
C ARG A 78 -11.94 -10.22 18.73
N PRO A 79 -12.25 -11.02 19.77
CA PRO A 79 -11.72 -10.79 21.11
C PRO A 79 -10.19 -10.92 21.15
N GLU A 80 -9.61 -11.68 20.23
CA GLU A 80 -8.17 -11.85 20.09
C GLU A 80 -7.54 -10.73 19.24
N GLY A 81 -6.66 -9.94 19.85
CA GLY A 81 -5.82 -8.98 19.14
C GLY A 81 -4.77 -9.69 18.28
N SER A 82 -4.62 -9.25 17.03
CA SER A 82 -3.60 -9.76 16.12
C SER A 82 -2.33 -8.93 16.23
N PHE A 83 -1.20 -9.57 16.49
CA PHE A 83 0.10 -8.92 16.60
C PHE A 83 0.84 -8.95 15.27
N THR A 84 1.61 -7.90 14.98
CA THR A 84 2.49 -7.87 13.81
C THR A 84 3.53 -9.00 13.91
N PRO A 85 3.74 -9.76 12.83
CA PRO A 85 4.76 -10.80 12.82
C PRO A 85 6.14 -10.13 12.80
N GLY A 86 6.93 -10.39 13.83
CA GLY A 86 8.30 -9.89 13.94
C GLY A 86 8.42 -8.55 14.67
N ARG A 87 9.67 -8.12 14.79
CA ARG A 87 10.07 -6.92 15.53
C ARG A 87 10.68 -5.94 14.56
N CYS A 88 10.24 -4.71 14.65
CA CYS A 88 10.70 -3.63 13.78
C CYS A 88 11.77 -2.81 14.51
N GLY A 89 12.82 -2.41 13.80
CA GLY A 89 13.91 -1.63 14.38
C GLY A 89 13.50 -0.18 14.69
N ASN A 90 12.41 0.29 14.08
CA ASN A 90 11.91 1.64 14.26
C ASN A 90 10.38 1.71 14.10
N PHE A 91 9.82 2.85 14.51
CA PHE A 91 8.38 3.12 14.44
C PHE A 91 7.80 3.05 13.02
N ALA A 92 8.53 3.54 12.01
CA ALA A 92 8.05 3.60 10.62
C ALA A 92 7.91 2.19 10.00
N GLU A 93 8.87 1.31 10.25
CA GLU A 93 8.79 -0.11 9.88
C GLU A 93 7.60 -0.78 10.56
N ALA A 94 7.39 -0.50 11.85
CA ALA A 94 6.29 -1.04 12.60
C ALA A 94 4.93 -0.57 12.05
N GLN A 95 4.82 0.70 11.64
CA GLN A 95 3.63 1.21 10.95
C GLN A 95 3.40 0.50 9.61
N GLY A 96 4.47 0.19 8.87
CA GLY A 96 4.40 -0.61 7.66
C GLY A 96 3.86 -2.02 7.93
N ALA A 97 4.44 -2.72 8.92
CA ALA A 97 4.01 -4.05 9.32
C ALA A 97 2.56 -4.06 9.84
N ALA A 98 2.17 -3.04 10.61
CA ALA A 98 0.81 -2.85 11.08
C ALA A 98 -0.17 -2.66 9.91
N PHE A 99 0.22 -1.90 8.88
CA PHE A 99 -0.61 -1.72 7.69
C PHE A 99 -0.81 -3.05 6.94
N GLU A 100 0.24 -3.82 6.70
CA GLU A 100 0.14 -5.13 6.03
C GLU A 100 -0.75 -6.10 6.81
N LEU A 101 -0.63 -6.11 8.13
CA LEU A 101 -1.50 -6.91 8.99
C LEU A 101 -2.94 -6.42 8.94
N LEU A 102 -3.18 -5.10 8.99
CA LEU A 102 -4.50 -4.51 8.88
C LEU A 102 -5.19 -4.91 7.58
N VAL A 103 -4.49 -4.80 6.44
CA VAL A 103 -5.03 -5.20 5.13
C VAL A 103 -5.35 -6.69 5.08
N SER A 104 -4.49 -7.52 5.67
CA SER A 104 -4.73 -8.97 5.76
C SER A 104 -5.96 -9.30 6.61
N LEU A 105 -6.17 -8.58 7.72
CA LEU A 105 -7.35 -8.73 8.57
C LEU A 105 -8.63 -8.22 7.91
N GLU A 106 -8.55 -7.09 7.20
CA GLU A 106 -9.66 -6.56 6.39
C GLU A 106 -10.15 -7.61 5.38
N LYS A 107 -9.24 -8.23 4.63
CA LYS A 107 -9.59 -9.30 3.68
C LYS A 107 -10.29 -10.47 4.35
N ARG A 108 -9.72 -10.97 5.46
CA ARG A 108 -10.30 -12.08 6.25
C ARG A 108 -11.66 -11.78 6.88
N LEU A 109 -12.07 -10.51 7.01
CA LEU A 109 -13.40 -10.14 7.49
C LEU A 109 -14.41 -9.95 6.35
N VAL A 110 -13.94 -9.65 5.14
CA VAL A 110 -14.80 -9.60 3.94
C VAL A 110 -15.15 -11.01 3.46
N ASP A 111 -14.21 -11.95 3.62
CA ASP A 111 -14.38 -13.35 3.19
C ASP A 111 -15.10 -14.25 4.23
N ALA A 112 -15.48 -13.71 5.40
CA ALA A 112 -16.09 -14.44 6.52
C ALA A 112 -17.56 -14.08 6.68
#